data_AF-A0A6P0SNW0-F1
#
_entry.id   AF-A0A6P0SNW0-F1
#
_cell.length_a   1.000
_cell.length_b   1.000
_cell.length_c   1.000
_cell.angle_alpha   90.00
_cell.angle_beta   90.00
_cell.angle_gamma   90.00
#
_symmetry.space_group_name_H-M   'P 1'
#
loop_
_entity.id
_entity.type
_entity.pdbx_description
1 polymer ?
#
loop_
_entity_poly.entity_id
_entity_poly.type
_entity_poly.pdbx_seq_one_letter_code
_entity_poly.pdbx_strand_id
1 'polypeptide(L)'
;MIDNLSNPSPISSTEWAQLEDKGLSAIRQFDHEGDEKKLQEVLDLFEQNKNKYQGNKDFEELFSELTRRSAQDVLARSGEPGVSKGIEKLEEIQQRLDQNFDIENLPEDDIIAQEYKDVTALLEKMRNSINGNN
;
A
#
# COMPACT_ATOMS: atom_id res chain seq x y z
N MET A 1 -34.82 -29.99 -9.95
CA MET A 1 -33.74 -30.57 -9.14
C MET A 1 -32.82 -31.28 -10.13
N ILE A 2 -31.58 -30.89 -10.38
CA ILE A 2 -30.61 -30.13 -9.57
C ILE A 2 -29.87 -29.16 -10.49
N ASP A 3 -29.52 -28.02 -9.90
CA ASP A 3 -28.97 -26.79 -10.46
C ASP A 3 -27.70 -26.98 -11.31
N ASN A 4 -27.73 -26.39 -12.50
CA ASN A 4 -26.55 -26.19 -13.33
C ASN A 4 -25.77 -25.00 -12.74
N LEU A 5 -24.95 -25.29 -11.72
CA LEU A 5 -23.98 -24.34 -11.17
C LEU A 5 -22.95 -24.01 -12.25
N SER A 6 -23.22 -22.96 -13.01
CA SER A 6 -22.22 -22.27 -13.81
C SER A 6 -21.08 -21.84 -12.90
N ASN A 7 -20.05 -22.66 -12.87
CA ASN A 7 -18.78 -22.38 -12.22
C ASN A 7 -18.26 -21.03 -12.76
N PRO A 8 -17.95 -20.02 -11.93
CA PRO A 8 -17.29 -18.83 -12.44
C PRO A 8 -15.94 -19.23 -13.01
N SER A 9 -15.71 -18.89 -14.28
CA SER A 9 -14.43 -19.08 -14.97
C SER A 9 -13.25 -18.59 -14.12
N PRO A 10 -12.06 -19.24 -14.18
CA PRO A 10 -10.90 -18.76 -13.48
C PRO A 10 -10.56 -17.34 -13.97
N ILE A 11 -10.42 -16.42 -13.02
CA ILE A 11 -9.92 -15.07 -13.26
C ILE A 11 -8.66 -15.20 -14.12
N SER A 12 -8.62 -14.54 -15.28
CA SER A 12 -7.62 -14.81 -16.31
C SER A 12 -6.19 -14.66 -15.77
N SER A 13 -5.39 -15.74 -15.83
CA SER A 13 -4.11 -15.87 -15.14
C SER A 13 -2.96 -15.05 -15.75
N THR A 14 -3.24 -14.26 -16.79
CA THR A 14 -2.22 -13.47 -17.51
C THR A 14 -2.16 -12.02 -17.03
N GLU A 15 -3.30 -11.43 -16.66
CA GLU A 15 -3.36 -10.02 -16.27
C GLU A 15 -2.77 -9.78 -14.88
N TRP A 16 -3.02 -10.68 -13.92
CA TRP A 16 -2.40 -10.62 -12.60
C TRP A 16 -0.89 -10.80 -12.70
N ALA A 17 -0.42 -11.84 -13.38
CA ALA A 17 1.02 -12.10 -13.54
C ALA A 17 1.78 -10.90 -14.17
N GLN A 18 1.15 -10.20 -15.12
CA GLN A 18 1.73 -8.97 -15.68
C GLN A 18 1.74 -7.79 -14.71
N LEU A 19 0.71 -7.67 -13.87
CA LEU A 19 0.62 -6.61 -12.87
C LEU A 19 1.60 -6.86 -11.71
N GLU A 20 1.70 -8.10 -11.26
CA GLU A 20 2.66 -8.58 -10.27
C GLU A 20 4.10 -8.32 -10.72
N ASP A 21 4.46 -8.74 -11.94
CA ASP A 21 5.80 -8.50 -12.49
C ASP A 21 6.14 -7.00 -12.55
N LYS A 22 5.17 -6.15 -12.93
CA LYS A 22 5.33 -4.69 -12.91
C LYS A 22 5.55 -4.15 -11.50
N GLY A 23 4.79 -4.63 -10.51
CA GLY A 23 4.95 -4.28 -9.10
C GLY A 23 6.33 -4.60 -8.57
N LEU A 24 6.75 -5.86 -8.72
CA LEU A 24 8.07 -6.32 -8.27
C LEU A 24 9.22 -5.64 -9.02
N SER A 25 9.04 -5.33 -10.31
CA SER A 25 10.02 -4.58 -11.09
C SER A 25 10.16 -3.14 -10.61
N ALA A 26 9.05 -2.45 -10.35
CA ALA A 26 9.06 -1.08 -9.84
C ALA A 26 9.75 -0.97 -8.48
N ILE A 27 9.49 -1.92 -7.57
CA ILE A 27 10.18 -2.01 -6.28
C ILE A 27 11.69 -2.14 -6.47
N ARG A 28 12.14 -3.08 -7.32
CA ARG A 28 13.57 -3.30 -7.58
C ARG A 28 14.26 -2.08 -8.20
N GLN A 29 13.59 -1.40 -9.13
CA GLN A 29 14.12 -0.20 -9.77
C GLN A 29 14.18 0.97 -8.78
N PHE A 30 13.17 1.13 -7.93
CA PHE A 30 13.19 2.13 -6.87
C PHE A 30 14.34 1.90 -5.89
N ASP A 31 14.57 0.65 -5.46
CA ASP A 31 15.69 0.31 -4.56
C ASP A 31 17.07 0.55 -5.15
N HIS A 32 17.22 0.33 -6.46
CA HIS A 32 18.53 0.44 -7.12
C HIS A 32 18.84 1.86 -7.59
N GLU A 33 17.84 2.57 -8.11
CA GLU A 33 18.03 3.80 -8.87
C GLU A 33 17.22 4.98 -8.31
N GLY A 34 16.33 4.76 -7.33
CA GLY A 34 15.41 5.78 -6.84
C GLY A 34 14.37 6.20 -7.89
N ASP A 35 13.96 5.29 -8.79
CA ASP A 35 12.97 5.58 -9.84
C ASP A 35 11.54 5.67 -9.29
N GLU A 36 11.23 6.79 -8.64
CA GLU A 36 9.88 7.10 -8.13
C GLU A 36 8.82 7.19 -9.19
N LYS A 37 9.18 7.69 -10.37
CA LYS A 37 8.18 7.88 -11.41
C LYS A 37 7.60 6.53 -11.78
N LYS A 38 8.46 5.52 -11.90
CA LYS A 38 8.01 4.16 -12.13
C LYS A 38 7.20 3.60 -10.97
N LEU A 39 7.65 3.84 -9.74
CA LEU A 39 6.93 3.41 -8.54
C LEU A 39 5.52 3.98 -8.48
N GLN A 40 5.36 5.29 -8.74
CA GLN A 40 4.08 5.98 -8.76
C GLN A 40 3.19 5.48 -9.91
N GLU A 41 3.73 5.35 -11.13
CA GLU A 41 2.97 4.81 -12.27
C GLU A 41 2.39 3.42 -11.98
N VAL A 42 3.16 2.56 -11.29
CA VAL A 42 2.71 1.22 -10.94
C VAL A 42 1.73 1.26 -9.77
N LEU A 43 1.93 2.12 -8.77
CA LEU A 43 0.97 2.32 -7.69
C LEU A 43 -0.43 2.71 -8.23
N ASP A 44 -0.48 3.63 -9.19
CA ASP A 44 -1.72 4.05 -9.85
C ASP A 44 -2.40 2.88 -10.59
N LEU A 45 -1.63 1.97 -11.18
CA LEU A 45 -2.17 0.76 -11.81
C LEU A 45 -2.78 -0.21 -10.79
N PHE A 46 -2.19 -0.34 -9.61
CA PHE A 46 -2.75 -1.13 -8.52
C PHE A 46 -4.04 -0.49 -8.00
N GLU A 47 -4.08 0.83 -7.79
CA GLU A 47 -5.30 1.56 -7.41
C GLU A 47 -6.46 1.31 -8.40
N GLN A 48 -6.18 1.33 -9.71
CA GLN A 48 -7.17 1.05 -10.75
C GLN A 48 -7.70 -0.39 -10.74
N ASN A 49 -6.90 -1.34 -10.26
CA ASN A 49 -7.25 -2.77 -10.26
C ASN A 49 -7.73 -3.28 -8.89
N LYS A 50 -7.77 -2.43 -7.86
CA LYS A 50 -8.08 -2.83 -6.47
C LYS A 50 -9.38 -3.62 -6.33
N ASN A 51 -10.46 -3.15 -6.95
CA ASN A 51 -11.78 -3.81 -6.84
C ASN A 51 -11.79 -5.18 -7.54
N LYS A 52 -10.93 -5.38 -8.54
CA LYS A 52 -10.82 -6.62 -9.29
C LYS A 52 -10.10 -7.71 -8.50
N TYR A 53 -9.14 -7.32 -7.65
CA TYR A 53 -8.32 -8.22 -6.86
C TYR A 53 -8.57 -8.11 -5.35
N GLN A 54 -9.68 -7.50 -4.94
CA GLN A 54 -10.08 -7.43 -3.53
C GLN A 54 -10.19 -8.84 -2.93
N GLY A 55 -9.55 -9.05 -1.78
CA GLY A 55 -9.46 -10.36 -1.11
C GLY A 55 -8.39 -11.29 -1.68
N ASN A 56 -7.60 -10.87 -2.68
CA ASN A 56 -6.42 -11.59 -3.13
C ASN A 56 -5.20 -11.11 -2.34
N LYS A 57 -4.74 -11.92 -1.38
CA LYS A 57 -3.62 -11.59 -0.49
C LYS A 57 -2.37 -11.12 -1.25
N ASP A 58 -1.92 -11.86 -2.27
CA ASP A 58 -0.69 -11.52 -3.01
C ASP A 58 -0.77 -10.13 -3.66
N PHE A 59 -1.97 -9.74 -4.14
CA PHE A 59 -2.21 -8.40 -4.66
C PHE A 59 -2.16 -7.35 -3.54
N GLU A 60 -2.85 -7.61 -2.44
CA GLU A 60 -2.99 -6.67 -1.33
C GLU A 60 -1.63 -6.41 -0.65
N GLU A 61 -0.81 -7.45 -0.45
CA GLU A 61 0.54 -7.34 0.11
C GLU A 61 1.47 -6.50 -0.80
N LEU A 62 1.46 -6.80 -2.11
CA LEU A 62 2.29 -6.06 -3.07
C LEU A 62 1.84 -4.59 -3.19
N PHE A 63 0.53 -4.35 -3.14
CA PHE A 63 -0.01 -2.99 -3.16
C PHE A 63 0.41 -2.19 -1.91
N SER A 64 0.36 -2.85 -0.74
CA SER A 64 0.79 -2.26 0.53
C SER A 64 2.27 -1.86 0.48
N GLU A 65 3.14 -2.77 0.01
CA GLU A 65 4.58 -2.52 -0.10
C GLU A 65 4.92 -1.39 -1.10
N LEU A 66 4.22 -1.31 -2.24
CA LEU A 66 4.36 -0.20 -3.19
C LEU A 66 3.99 1.14 -2.53
N THR A 67 2.89 1.16 -1.77
CA THR A 67 2.41 2.36 -1.06
C THR A 67 3.42 2.81 -0.01
N ARG A 68 3.96 1.87 0.77
CA ARG A 68 4.97 2.13 1.80
C ARG A 68 6.21 2.81 1.25
N ARG A 69 6.77 2.25 0.17
CA ARG A 69 8.00 2.75 -0.46
C ARG A 69 7.80 4.13 -1.06
N SER A 70 6.66 4.36 -1.71
CA SER A 70 6.29 5.67 -2.26
C SER A 70 6.28 6.74 -1.17
N ALA A 71 5.72 6.42 0.00
CA ALA A 71 5.71 7.37 1.10
C ALA A 71 7.07 7.58 1.77
N GLN A 72 7.87 6.52 1.92
CA GLN A 72 9.24 6.62 2.45
C GLN A 72 10.12 7.52 1.58
N ASP A 73 9.97 7.44 0.26
CA ASP A 73 10.67 8.33 -0.65
C ASP A 73 10.27 9.80 -0.47
N VAL A 74 8.97 10.08 -0.46
CA VAL A 74 8.45 11.44 -0.29
C VAL A 74 8.94 12.05 1.03
N LEU A 75 9.01 11.25 2.09
CA LEU A 75 9.60 11.63 3.37
C LEU A 75 11.09 11.98 3.23
N ALA A 76 11.88 11.11 2.59
CA ALA A 76 13.31 11.32 2.40
C ALA A 76 13.64 12.57 1.55
N ARG A 77 12.80 12.87 0.54
CA ARG A 77 12.95 14.04 -0.34
C ARG A 77 12.47 15.34 0.27
N SER A 78 11.58 15.27 1.27
CA SER A 78 11.19 16.43 2.05
C SER A 78 12.30 16.83 3.04
N GLY A 79 13.47 17.25 2.52
CA GLY A 79 14.56 17.78 3.33
C GLY A 79 14.02 18.79 4.36
N GLU A 80 14.25 18.52 5.65
CA GLU A 80 13.57 19.16 6.79
C GLU A 80 13.51 20.70 6.73
N PRO A 81 12.46 21.35 7.31
CA PRO A 81 11.67 20.91 8.47
C PRO A 81 10.25 20.51 8.10
N GLY A 82 9.76 19.36 8.58
CA GLY A 82 8.42 18.95 8.19
C GLY A 82 7.86 17.72 8.86
N VAL A 83 7.90 17.64 10.20
CA VAL A 83 7.06 16.66 10.92
C VAL A 83 5.61 16.73 10.42
N SER A 84 5.10 17.92 10.07
CA SER A 84 3.78 18.11 9.44
C SER A 84 3.63 17.47 8.06
N LYS A 85 4.60 17.62 7.14
CA LYS A 85 4.54 16.97 5.81
C LYS A 85 4.65 15.46 5.91
N GLY A 86 5.46 14.97 6.85
CA GLY A 86 5.55 13.55 7.11
C GLY A 86 4.29 12.97 7.75
N ILE A 87 3.65 13.73 8.64
CA ILE A 87 2.32 13.40 9.18
C ILE A 87 1.29 13.36 8.04
N GLU A 88 1.22 14.37 7.17
CA GLU A 88 0.28 14.40 6.03
C GLU A 88 0.44 13.15 5.15
N LYS A 89 1.67 12.71 4.87
CA LYS A 89 1.90 11.51 4.06
C LYS A 89 1.60 10.21 4.77
N LEU A 90 1.92 10.10 6.05
CA LEU A 90 1.51 8.93 6.83
C LEU A 90 -0.02 8.89 7.00
N GLU A 91 -0.71 10.03 7.10
CA GLU A 91 -2.17 10.12 7.06
C GLU A 91 -2.73 9.65 5.71
N GLU A 92 -2.11 10.04 4.59
CA GLU A 92 -2.48 9.52 3.26
C GLU A 92 -2.31 8.00 3.16
N ILE A 93 -1.22 7.43 3.68
CA ILE A 93 -1.04 5.96 3.73
C ILE A 93 -2.12 5.34 4.61
N GLN A 94 -2.31 5.85 5.83
CA GLN A 94 -3.30 5.32 6.76
C GLN A 94 -4.70 5.33 6.13
N GLN A 95 -5.10 6.43 5.49
CA GLN A 95 -6.35 6.53 4.77
C GLN A 95 -6.44 5.56 3.59
N ARG A 96 -5.37 5.38 2.83
CA ARG A 96 -5.33 4.39 1.74
C ARG A 96 -5.52 2.98 2.29
N LEU A 97 -4.87 2.63 3.39
CA LEU A 97 -5.04 1.33 4.03
C LEU A 97 -6.49 1.15 4.51
N ASP A 98 -7.04 2.13 5.22
CA ASP A 98 -8.43 2.15 5.72
C ASP A 98 -9.48 2.03 4.60
N GLN A 99 -9.24 2.69 3.45
CA GLN A 99 -10.17 2.71 2.32
C GLN A 99 -10.12 1.45 1.47
N ASN A 100 -8.98 0.76 1.45
CA ASN A 100 -8.75 -0.37 0.56
C ASN A 100 -8.87 -1.71 1.27
N PHE A 101 -8.70 -1.75 2.58
CA PHE A 101 -8.65 -2.98 3.37
C PHE A 101 -9.58 -2.90 4.57
N ASP A 102 -10.22 -4.01 4.90
CA ASP A 102 -11.08 -4.14 6.07
C ASP A 102 -10.22 -4.46 7.31
N ILE A 103 -9.46 -3.45 7.75
CA ILE A 103 -8.42 -3.58 8.79
C ILE A 103 -8.96 -4.21 10.08
N GLU A 104 -10.20 -3.91 10.46
CA GLU A 104 -10.83 -4.42 11.69
C GLU A 104 -11.05 -5.94 11.68
N ASN A 105 -11.17 -6.54 10.49
CA ASN A 105 -11.43 -7.96 10.32
C ASN A 105 -10.19 -8.74 9.86
N LEU A 106 -9.06 -8.07 9.67
CA LEU A 106 -7.79 -8.73 9.37
C LEU A 106 -7.20 -9.41 10.62
N PRO A 107 -6.54 -10.59 10.47
CA PRO A 107 -5.75 -11.18 11.54
C PRO A 107 -4.67 -10.23 12.06
N GLU A 108 -4.34 -10.29 13.36
CA GLU A 108 -3.27 -9.44 13.94
C GLU A 108 -1.89 -9.68 13.32
N ASP A 109 -1.64 -10.88 12.78
CA ASP A 109 -0.41 -11.25 12.10
C ASP A 109 -0.43 -10.95 10.59
N ASP A 110 -1.52 -10.37 10.08
CA ASP A 110 -1.61 -9.93 8.69
C ASP A 110 -0.70 -8.72 8.45
N ILE A 111 0.04 -8.75 7.34
CA ILE A 111 1.04 -7.71 7.04
C ILE A 111 0.39 -6.33 6.86
N ILE A 112 -0.85 -6.25 6.40
CA ILE A 112 -1.58 -5.00 6.20
C ILE A 112 -2.06 -4.46 7.55
N ALA A 113 -2.58 -5.34 8.43
CA ALA A 113 -2.95 -4.97 9.80
C ALA A 113 -1.73 -4.46 10.58
N GLN A 114 -0.59 -5.13 10.44
CA GLN A 114 0.65 -4.71 11.06
C GLN A 114 1.19 -3.40 10.46
N GLU A 115 1.10 -3.21 9.15
CA GLU A 115 1.46 -1.95 8.51
C GLU A 115 0.60 -0.78 8.99
N TYR A 116 -0.72 -0.97 9.05
CA TYR A 116 -1.64 0.04 9.56
C TYR A 116 -1.27 0.45 10.99
N LYS A 117 -0.97 -0.54 11.83
CA LYS A 117 -0.53 -0.32 13.21
C LYS A 117 0.80 0.45 13.27
N ASP A 118 1.77 0.11 12.43
CA ASP A 118 3.07 0.78 12.39
C ASP A 118 2.95 2.22 11.88
N VAL A 119 2.14 2.46 10.85
CA VAL A 119 1.81 3.82 10.37
C VAL A 119 1.11 4.64 11.46
N THR A 120 0.13 4.05 12.14
CA THR A 120 -0.60 4.69 13.25
C THR A 120 0.34 5.05 14.39
N ALA A 121 1.20 4.12 14.82
CA ALA A 121 2.16 4.35 15.89
C ALA A 121 3.20 5.43 15.51
N LEU A 122 3.65 5.45 14.26
CA LEU A 122 4.56 6.47 13.77
C LEU A 122 3.91 7.85 13.72
N LEU A 123 2.66 7.94 13.24
CA LEU A 123 1.85 9.17 13.28
C LEU A 123 1.72 9.72 14.69
N GLU A 124 1.35 8.88 15.65
CA GLU A 124 1.25 9.27 17.06
C GLU A 124 2.58 9.78 17.61
N LYS A 125 3.67 9.05 17.35
CA LYS A 125 5.02 9.46 17.78
C LYS A 125 5.42 10.82 17.21
N MET A 126 5.17 11.04 15.92
CA MET A 126 5.49 12.30 15.25
C MET A 126 4.63 13.46 15.77
N ARG A 127 3.31 13.27 15.94
CA ARG A 127 2.40 14.25 16.54
C ARG A 127 2.82 14.60 17.98
N ASN A 128 3.18 13.60 18.78
CA ASN A 128 3.67 13.81 20.15
C ASN A 128 5.00 14.56 20.20
N SER A 129 5.90 14.31 19.24
CA SER A 129 7.16 15.05 19.12
C SER A 129 6.96 16.54 18.81
N ILE A 130 5.86 16.92 18.15
CA ILE A 130 5.48 18.33 17.95
C ILE A 130 4.98 18.93 19.26
N ASN A 131 4.11 18.21 19.97
CA ASN A 131 3.46 18.72 21.17
C ASN A 131 4.39 18.78 22.41
N GLY A 132 5.43 17.94 22.46
CA GLY A 132 6.38 17.85 23.59
C GLY A 132 7.54 18.86 23.56
N ASN A 133 7.67 19.66 22.50
CA ASN A 133 8.71 20.69 22.35
C ASN A 133 8.23 22.11 22.74
N ASN A 134 7.17 22.23 23.55
CA ASN A 134 6.73 23.51 24.16
C ASN A 134 7.25 23.67 25.59
#